data_AF-C6HJ30-F1
#
_entry.id   AF-C6HJ30-F1
#
_cell.length_a   1.000
_cell.length_b   1.000
_cell.length_c   1.000
_cell.angle_alpha   90.00
_cell.angle_beta   90.00
_cell.angle_gamma   90.00
#
_symmetry.space_group_name_H-M   'P 1'
#
loop_
_entity.id
_entity.type
_entity.pdbx_description
1 polymer ?
#
loop_
_entity_poly.entity_id
_entity_poly.type
_entity_poly.pdbx_seq_one_letter_code
_entity_poly.pdbx_strand_id
1 'polypeptide(L)'
;MTASAEYSTNIPKSFDVYRIKALVARHFSLSPLRFKLVWETDEWDPIEESWADDDEWDSSDEIDEPGPQHGSSALKHEDGKKLIRREEELVNSTREVGFWFTNEARQVRVRIESF
;
A
#
# COMPACT_ATOMS: atom_id res chain seq x y z
N MET A 1 19.06 5.27 -9.20
CA MET A 1 17.79 6.01 -9.43
C MET A 1 17.00 5.28 -10.50
N THR A 2 16.28 4.21 -10.15
CA THR A 2 15.29 3.62 -11.06
C THR A 2 14.06 4.52 -11.01
N ALA A 3 13.79 5.22 -12.11
CA ALA A 3 12.52 5.93 -12.27
C ALA A 3 11.40 4.90 -12.06
N SER A 4 10.48 5.17 -11.13
CA SER A 4 9.29 4.35 -10.94
C SER A 4 8.43 4.51 -12.20
N ALA A 5 8.50 3.53 -13.10
CA ALA A 5 7.73 3.58 -14.33
C ALA A 5 6.27 3.27 -13.99
N GLU A 6 5.40 4.27 -14.11
CA GLU A 6 3.96 4.10 -13.98
C GLU A 6 3.42 3.39 -15.22
N TYR A 7 2.63 2.32 -15.02
CA TYR A 7 2.01 1.55 -16.10
C TYR A 7 0.49 1.52 -15.88
N SER A 8 -0.26 1.88 -16.92
CA SER A 8 -1.72 1.88 -16.91
C SER A 8 -2.25 1.02 -18.06
N THR A 9 -3.23 0.17 -17.76
CA THR A 9 -3.87 -0.72 -18.74
C THR A 9 -5.27 -1.10 -18.29
N ASN A 10 -6.13 -1.44 -19.25
CA ASN A 10 -7.47 -1.95 -18.95
C ASN A 10 -7.38 -3.46 -18.66
N ILE A 11 -7.92 -3.86 -17.51
CA ILE A 11 -7.99 -5.27 -17.11
C ILE A 11 -9.44 -5.72 -17.15
N PRO A 12 -9.78 -6.82 -17.86
CA PRO A 12 -11.11 -7.40 -17.78
C PRO A 12 -11.46 -7.81 -16.35
N LYS A 13 -12.67 -7.50 -15.89
CA LYS A 13 -13.12 -7.83 -14.52
C LYS A 13 -13.04 -9.33 -14.20
N SER A 14 -13.10 -10.19 -15.21
CA SER A 14 -13.00 -11.66 -15.09
C SER A 14 -11.57 -12.19 -14.95
N PHE A 15 -10.55 -11.34 -14.98
CA PHE A 15 -9.18 -11.79 -14.72
C PHE A 15 -9.02 -12.18 -13.25
N ASP A 16 -8.17 -13.15 -12.97
CA ASP A 16 -7.74 -13.47 -11.62
C ASP A 16 -6.40 -12.79 -11.30
N VAL A 17 -5.95 -12.92 -10.05
CA VAL A 17 -4.68 -12.32 -9.58
C VAL A 17 -3.47 -12.90 -10.32
N TYR A 18 -3.51 -14.16 -10.75
CA TYR A 18 -2.42 -14.79 -11.49
C TYR A 18 -2.23 -14.16 -12.87
N ARG A 19 -3.33 -13.89 -13.58
CA ARG A 19 -3.29 -13.20 -14.88
C ARG A 19 -2.73 -11.79 -14.75
N ILE A 20 -3.08 -11.07 -13.68
CA ILE A 20 -2.47 -9.76 -13.39
C ILE A 20 -0.98 -9.91 -13.13
N LYS A 21 -0.57 -10.85 -12.26
CA LYS A 21 0.86 -11.09 -11.97
C LYS A 21 1.65 -11.45 -13.22
N ALA A 22 1.09 -12.26 -14.12
CA ALA A 22 1.72 -12.57 -15.40
C ALA A 22 1.92 -11.31 -16.28
N LEU A 23 0.93 -10.41 -16.32
CA LEU A 23 1.02 -9.15 -17.05
C LEU A 23 2.10 -8.24 -16.48
N VAL A 24 2.11 -8.07 -15.16
CA VAL A 24 3.10 -7.28 -14.42
C VAL A 24 4.52 -7.83 -14.62
N ALA A 25 4.70 -9.14 -14.45
CA ALA A 25 5.98 -9.81 -14.64
C ALA A 25 6.53 -9.59 -16.05
N ARG A 26 5.67 -9.72 -17.07
CA ARG A 26 6.06 -9.48 -18.46
C ARG A 26 6.38 -8.02 -18.73
N HIS A 27 5.59 -7.08 -18.20
CA HIS A 27 5.77 -5.66 -18.47
C HIS A 27 7.05 -5.12 -17.82
N PHE A 28 7.28 -5.46 -16.55
CA PHE A 28 8.42 -4.97 -15.76
C PHE A 28 9.62 -5.90 -15.76
N SER A 29 9.59 -6.98 -16.57
CA SER A 29 10.66 -8.00 -16.62
C SER A 29 10.99 -8.60 -15.25
N LEU A 30 9.97 -8.82 -14.43
CA LEU A 30 10.10 -9.40 -13.08
C LEU A 30 9.94 -10.91 -13.10
N SER A 31 10.52 -11.59 -12.12
CA SER A 31 10.26 -13.02 -11.91
C SER A 31 8.82 -13.21 -11.37
N PRO A 32 7.98 -14.07 -11.99
CA PRO A 32 6.53 -14.17 -11.73
C PRO A 32 6.07 -14.49 -10.29
N LEU A 33 6.99 -14.77 -9.36
CA LEU A 33 6.70 -15.07 -7.96
C LEU A 33 7.58 -14.30 -6.98
N ARG A 34 8.39 -13.34 -7.47
CA ARG A 34 9.28 -12.53 -6.63
C ARG A 34 8.72 -11.14 -6.32
N PHE A 35 7.41 -11.02 -6.30
CA PHE A 35 6.74 -9.79 -5.91
C PHE A 35 5.32 -10.05 -5.39
N LYS A 36 4.83 -9.10 -4.61
CA LYS A 36 3.42 -8.95 -4.24
C LYS A 36 2.82 -7.70 -4.89
N LEU A 37 1.50 -7.72 -5.00
CA LEU A 37 0.70 -6.63 -5.51
C LEU A 37 -0.04 -6.02 -4.34
N VAL A 38 0.18 -4.74 -4.07
CA VAL A 38 -0.44 -4.00 -2.97
C VAL A 38 -1.40 -3.00 -3.59
N TRP A 39 -2.69 -3.18 -3.38
CA TRP A 39 -3.71 -2.21 -3.75
C TRP A 39 -3.65 -1.04 -2.76
N GLU A 40 -3.43 0.16 -3.29
CA GLU A 40 -3.52 1.40 -2.53
C GLU A 40 -4.97 1.92 -2.65
N THR A 41 -5.74 1.84 -1.56
CA THR A 41 -7.13 2.34 -1.57
C THR A 41 -7.12 3.87 -1.44
N ASP A 42 -8.18 4.54 -1.89
CA ASP A 42 -8.36 5.98 -1.62
C ASP A 42 -8.95 6.23 -0.22
N GLU A 43 -9.04 5.19 0.62
CA GLU A 43 -9.54 5.27 1.99
C GLU A 43 -8.39 5.59 2.94
N TRP A 44 -8.64 6.58 3.80
CA TRP A 44 -7.73 7.01 4.85
C TRP A 44 -8.28 6.54 6.19
N ASP A 45 -7.57 5.65 6.86
CA ASP A 45 -7.89 5.26 8.23
C ASP A 45 -7.23 6.25 9.20
N PRO A 46 -7.96 6.76 10.22
CA PRO A 46 -7.35 7.56 11.27
C PRO A 46 -6.38 6.67 12.06
N ILE A 47 -5.16 7.16 12.26
CA ILE A 47 -4.26 6.54 13.22
C ILE A 47 -4.87 6.82 14.59
N GLU A 48 -5.29 5.76 15.30
CA GLU A 48 -5.50 5.85 16.73
C GLU A 48 -4.13 6.17 17.34
N GLU A 49 -3.84 7.45 17.58
CA GLU A 49 -2.89 7.81 18.61
C GLU A 49 -3.53 7.29 19.89
N SER A 50 -3.15 6.07 20.29
CA SER A 50 -3.35 5.63 21.65
C SER A 50 -2.81 6.76 22.51
N TRP A 51 -3.71 7.50 23.15
CA TRP A 51 -3.35 8.36 24.26
C TRP A 51 -2.77 7.40 25.31
N ALA A 52 -1.46 7.15 25.19
CA ALA A 52 -0.64 6.96 26.35
C ALA A 52 -0.83 8.27 27.11
N ASP A 53 -1.84 8.23 27.99
CA ASP A 53 -1.81 8.90 29.28
C ASP A 53 -0.44 8.58 29.87
N ASP A 54 0.57 9.34 29.46
CA ASP A 54 1.87 9.36 30.10
C ASP A 54 1.85 10.63 30.92
N ASP A 55 1.50 10.41 32.18
CA ASP A 55 1.65 11.33 33.27
C ASP A 55 2.91 12.19 33.07
N GLU A 56 2.69 13.49 33.18
CA GLU A 56 3.71 14.51 33.29
C GLU A 56 4.72 14.13 34.39
N TRP A 57 5.86 13.49 34.06
CA TRP A 57 7.08 13.43 34.89
C TRP A 57 8.33 13.64 34.02
N ASP A 58 8.95 14.80 34.24
CA ASP A 58 10.18 15.36 33.70
C ASP A 58 11.43 14.47 33.92
N SER A 59 12.22 14.18 32.87
CA SER A 59 13.70 14.23 32.87
C SER A 59 14.35 13.84 31.53
N SER A 60 15.34 14.63 31.14
CA SER A 60 16.32 14.45 30.05
C SER A 60 16.86 13.03 29.87
N ASP A 61 17.09 12.58 28.63
CA ASP A 61 18.37 12.73 27.91
C ASP A 61 18.30 12.02 26.54
N GLU A 62 19.17 12.47 25.63
CA GLU A 62 19.41 11.96 24.28
C GLU A 62 19.43 10.43 24.16
N ILE A 63 18.79 9.87 23.13
CA ILE A 63 19.37 8.87 22.21
C ILE A 63 18.60 8.93 20.88
N ASP A 64 19.34 9.27 19.83
CA ASP A 64 18.98 9.17 18.42
C ASP A 64 18.99 7.69 18.00
N GLU A 65 17.82 7.10 17.77
CA GLU A 65 17.70 5.85 17.00
C GLU A 65 16.71 6.05 15.84
N PRO A 66 17.12 5.91 14.57
CA PRO A 66 16.21 5.99 13.44
C PRO A 66 15.34 4.73 13.41
N GLY A 67 14.12 4.84 13.93
CA GLY A 67 13.07 3.84 13.73
C GLY A 67 12.93 3.47 12.25
N PRO A 68 12.57 2.21 11.93
CA PRO A 68 12.63 1.70 10.58
C PRO A 68 11.73 2.53 9.68
N GLN A 69 12.35 3.09 8.64
CA GLN A 69 11.69 3.76 7.53
C GLN A 69 10.87 2.72 6.73
N HIS A 70 9.76 2.25 7.29
CA HIS A 70 8.67 1.75 6.46
C HIS A 70 8.15 2.98 5.71
N GLY A 71 8.19 2.93 4.38
CA GLY A 71 7.75 4.01 3.49
C GLY A 71 6.25 4.28 3.60
N SER A 72 5.81 4.76 4.77
CA SER A 72 4.43 5.05 5.07
C SER A 72 4.05 6.35 4.39
N SER A 73 3.07 6.26 3.48
CA SER A 73 2.36 7.39 2.89
C SER A 73 1.47 8.12 3.93
N ALA A 74 2.01 8.39 5.11
CA ALA A 74 1.32 9.11 6.18
C ALA A 74 1.30 10.61 5.85
N LEU A 75 0.10 11.18 5.77
CA LEU A 75 -0.08 12.63 5.65
C LEU A 75 -0.44 13.19 7.02
N LYS A 76 0.26 14.25 7.43
CA LYS A 76 -0.06 15.02 8.64
C LYS A 76 -1.01 16.14 8.24
N HIS A 77 -2.27 16.06 8.68
CA HIS A 77 -3.22 17.15 8.51
C HIS A 77 -2.99 18.26 9.56
N GLU A 78 -3.46 19.48 9.26
CA GLU A 78 -3.38 20.64 10.16
C GLU A 78 -4.12 20.44 11.49
N ASP A 79 -5.03 19.46 11.57
CA ASP A 79 -5.79 19.06 12.77
C ASP A 79 -5.03 18.06 13.68
N GLY A 80 -3.72 17.86 13.47
CA GLY A 80 -2.87 16.97 14.28
C GLY A 80 -3.08 15.48 14.05
N LYS A 81 -4.21 15.06 13.46
CA LYS A 81 -4.52 13.67 13.13
C LYS A 81 -3.61 13.17 12.01
N LYS A 82 -2.88 12.09 12.28
CA LYS A 82 -2.16 11.34 11.25
C LYS A 82 -3.14 10.40 10.58
N LEU A 83 -3.27 10.50 9.26
CA LEU A 83 -4.07 9.57 8.47
C LEU A 83 -3.12 8.63 7.72
N ILE A 84 -3.43 7.33 7.73
CA ILE A 84 -2.73 6.35 6.92
C ILE A 84 -3.64 5.86 5.81
N ARG A 85 -3.10 5.77 4.59
CA ARG A 85 -3.80 5.19 3.47
C ARG A 85 -3.95 3.69 3.68
N ARG A 86 -5.16 3.13 3.56
CA ARG A 86 -5.35 1.69 3.68
C ARG A 86 -4.71 0.99 2.48
N GLU A 87 -3.91 -0.03 2.76
CA GLU A 87 -3.25 -0.86 1.76
C GLU A 87 -3.72 -2.30 1.92
N GLU A 88 -4.11 -2.95 0.82
CA GLU A 88 -4.54 -4.35 0.81
C GLU A 88 -3.67 -5.17 -0.15
N GLU A 89 -3.13 -6.30 0.31
CA GLU A 89 -2.42 -7.22 -0.59
C GLU A 89 -3.42 -8.01 -1.45
N LEU A 90 -3.23 -7.98 -2.76
CA LEU A 90 -3.95 -8.85 -3.68
C LEU A 90 -3.33 -10.26 -3.64
N VAL A 91 -3.81 -11.07 -2.69
CA VAL A 91 -3.32 -12.43 -2.45
C VAL A 91 -3.57 -13.32 -3.66
N ASN A 92 -2.62 -14.22 -3.94
CA ASN A 92 -2.73 -15.24 -4.99
C ASN A 92 -4.06 -16.00 -4.86
N SER A 93 -4.94 -15.81 -5.83
CA SER A 93 -6.26 -16.43 -5.83
C SER A 93 -6.80 -16.57 -7.25
N THR A 94 -7.73 -17.51 -7.42
CA THR A 94 -8.53 -17.66 -8.66
C THR A 94 -9.76 -16.76 -8.65
N ARG A 95 -9.90 -15.90 -7.63
CA ARG A 95 -11.03 -14.98 -7.52
C ARG A 95 -10.85 -13.88 -8.56
N GLU A 96 -11.92 -13.58 -9.27
CA GLU A 96 -11.89 -12.56 -10.31
C GLU A 96 -11.70 -11.17 -9.70
N VAL A 97 -11.03 -10.30 -10.44
CA VAL A 97 -10.74 -8.89 -10.13
C VAL A 97 -12.01 -8.12 -9.78
N GLY A 98 -13.12 -8.44 -10.45
CA GLY A 98 -14.43 -7.85 -10.16
C GLY A 98 -14.96 -8.11 -8.74
N PHE A 99 -14.40 -9.08 -8.00
CA PHE A 99 -14.72 -9.28 -6.58
C PHE A 99 -13.83 -8.48 -5.64
N TRP A 100 -12.64 -8.07 -6.09
CA TRP A 100 -11.69 -7.30 -5.27
C TRP A 100 -12.02 -5.81 -5.27
N PHE A 101 -12.58 -5.31 -6.36
CA PHE A 101 -12.88 -3.88 -6.53
C PHE A 101 -14.38 -3.64 -6.60
N THR A 102 -14.85 -2.58 -5.93
CA THR A 102 -16.26 -2.16 -6.02
C THR A 102 -16.62 -1.77 -7.45
N ASN A 103 -17.90 -1.89 -7.82
CA ASN A 103 -18.35 -1.56 -9.18
C ASN A 103 -18.17 -0.08 -9.55
N GLU A 104 -17.99 0.79 -8.56
CA GLU A 104 -17.76 2.22 -8.72
C GLU A 104 -16.29 2.56 -8.99
N ALA A 105 -15.36 1.65 -8.66
CA ALA A 105 -13.94 1.85 -8.89
C ALA A 105 -13.63 1.83 -10.41
N ARG A 106 -13.41 3.02 -10.97
CA ARG A 106 -13.09 3.20 -12.39
C ARG A 106 -11.60 2.99 -12.71
N GLN A 107 -10.75 3.25 -11.72
CA GLN A 107 -9.30 3.09 -11.79
C GLN A 107 -8.78 2.79 -10.39
N VAL A 108 -7.76 1.95 -10.29
CA VAL A 108 -7.10 1.59 -9.02
C VAL A 108 -5.60 1.70 -9.18
N ARG A 109 -4.90 2.07 -8.10
CA ARG A 109 -3.44 2.07 -8.05
C ARG A 109 -2.96 0.81 -7.33
N VAL A 110 -2.05 0.09 -7.97
CA VAL A 110 -1.44 -1.11 -7.40
C VAL A 110 0.06 -0.92 -7.41
N ARG A 111 0.67 -0.95 -6.22
CA ARG A 111 2.11 -0.93 -6.02
C ARG A 111 2.66 -2.35 -6.15
N ILE A 112 3.84 -2.44 -6.75
CA ILE A 112 4.58 -3.70 -6.89
C ILE A 112 5.69 -3.68 -5.85
N GLU A 113 5.71 -4.66 -4.96
CA GLU A 113 6.78 -4.83 -3.97
C GLU A 113 7.52 -6.13 -4.24
N SER A 114 8.81 -6.04 -4.58
CA SER A 114 9.67 -7.20 -4.80
C SER A 114 10.15 -7.80 -3.48
N PHE A 115 10.37 -9.12 -3.48
CA PHE A 115 11.07 -9.83 -2.39
C PHE A 115 12.58 -9.90 -2.63
#